data_AF-A0A442SRT1-F1
#
_entry.id   AF-A0A442SRT1-F1
#
_cell.length_a   1.000
_cell.length_b   1.000
_cell.length_c   1.000
_cell.angle_alpha   90.00
_cell.angle_beta   90.00
_cell.angle_gamma   90.00
#
_symmetry.space_group_name_H-M   'P 1'
#
loop_
_entity.id
_entity.type
_entity.pdbx_description
1 polymer ?
#
loop_
_entity_poly.entity_id
_entity_poly.type
_entity_poly.pdbx_seq_one_letter_code
_entity_poly.pdbx_strand_id
1 'polypeptide(L)'
;MFTTEIDSYRLSRRGFLNAAALGAASIAVSACTTTAGRPVEPPPPANVEPPLMDYATMYGPVSDNGFELPGIPYEKIDEQFLRQIVPDPTGQAPGTIVVDTAGHHLYFVRPGGQAIRYGVGLGRAGFEWSGDAVVQWKQKWPKWTPPAEMIARQPEYAKYSAENGGMPGGLTNPLGARALYLFEGNEDTLYRLHGSPEWFSIGKSVSSGCVRLINQDIIDLYDRVPNKTPVIVTSGVGQELVATADRKAIPIDAGVPEGSILLGPARAISEPIF
;
A
#
# COMPACT_ATOMS: atom_id res chain seq x y z
N MET A 1 -44.32 48.49 69.07
CA MET A 1 -43.93 48.40 70.49
C MET A 1 -42.42 48.65 70.53
N PHE A 2 -42.00 49.83 71.03
CA PHE A 2 -40.67 50.27 71.53
C PHE A 2 -39.39 49.78 70.79
N THR A 3 -38.36 50.56 70.42
CA THR A 3 -37.87 51.90 70.82
C THR A 3 -36.69 52.30 69.91
N THR A 4 -36.57 53.61 69.68
CA THR A 4 -35.38 54.44 69.38
C THR A 4 -34.18 54.07 70.29
N GLU A 5 -32.89 54.25 69.98
CA GLU A 5 -32.09 55.47 69.73
C GLU A 5 -30.61 54.99 69.52
N ILE A 6 -29.94 55.28 68.40
CA ILE A 6 -28.95 56.37 68.16
C ILE A 6 -28.14 56.83 69.38
N ASP A 7 -26.82 56.63 69.33
CA ASP A 7 -25.78 57.68 69.43
C ASP A 7 -24.37 57.06 69.35
N SER A 8 -23.28 57.80 69.13
CA SER A 8 -22.87 58.64 68.01
C SER A 8 -21.38 58.91 68.25
N TYR A 9 -20.56 58.95 67.20
CA TYR A 9 -19.30 59.70 67.25
C TYR A 9 -19.08 60.41 65.92
N ARG A 10 -19.40 61.70 65.94
CA ARG A 10 -19.03 62.66 64.90
C ARG A 10 -17.57 63.07 65.13
N LEU A 11 -16.75 62.99 64.09
CA LEU A 11 -15.54 63.80 63.97
C LEU A 11 -15.42 64.35 62.53
N SER A 12 -16.12 65.48 62.36
CA SER A 12 -15.74 66.74 61.73
C SER A 12 -14.76 66.76 60.54
N ARG A 13 -15.25 67.42 59.46
CA ARG A 13 -14.54 67.92 58.27
C ARG A 13 -13.48 68.98 58.60
N ARG A 14 -12.44 68.63 59.37
CA ARG A 14 -11.27 69.52 59.61
C ARG A 14 -9.98 68.77 59.98
N GLY A 15 -9.93 67.46 59.75
CA GLY A 15 -8.69 66.66 59.74
C GLY A 15 -8.09 66.53 58.33
N PHE A 16 -8.20 67.60 57.54
CA PHE A 16 -7.53 67.73 56.25
C PHE A 16 -6.09 68.17 56.51
N LEU A 17 -5.15 67.48 55.85
CA LEU A 17 -3.74 67.84 55.62
C LEU A 17 -2.75 67.54 56.76
N ASN A 18 -1.68 66.83 56.37
CA ASN A 18 -0.40 66.60 57.06
C ASN A 18 -0.24 65.26 57.79
N ALA A 19 -0.01 64.19 57.02
CA ALA A 19 0.96 63.16 57.40
C ALA A 19 1.44 62.45 56.12
N ALA A 20 2.56 62.98 55.59
CA ALA A 20 3.25 62.45 54.44
C ALA A 20 4.09 61.23 54.81
N ALA A 21 4.28 60.36 53.81
CA ALA A 21 5.44 59.51 53.57
C ALA A 21 5.84 58.50 54.65
N LEU A 22 5.65 57.21 54.34
CA LEU A 22 6.63 56.10 54.48
C LEU A 22 5.86 54.78 54.40
N GLY A 23 6.10 53.99 53.35
CA GLY A 23 5.44 52.70 53.15
C GLY A 23 5.68 52.15 51.76
N ALA A 24 6.95 51.86 51.48
CA ALA A 24 7.42 51.34 50.21
C ALA A 24 6.79 49.99 49.83
N ALA A 25 6.52 49.85 48.54
CA ALA A 25 6.63 48.60 47.77
C ALA A 25 5.88 47.36 48.31
N SER A 26 4.55 47.34 48.14
CA SER A 26 3.84 46.07 47.99
C SER A 26 3.91 45.65 46.53
N ILE A 27 4.75 44.66 46.27
CA ILE A 27 5.05 44.07 44.97
C ILE A 27 3.77 43.44 44.41
N ALA A 28 3.16 44.08 43.40
CA ALA A 28 2.21 43.42 42.52
C ALA A 28 2.98 42.48 41.60
N VAL A 29 3.16 41.22 42.01
CA VAL A 29 3.62 40.17 41.10
C VAL A 29 2.41 39.77 40.23
N SER A 30 2.14 40.54 39.19
CA SER A 30 1.33 40.05 38.07
C SER A 30 2.11 38.91 37.42
N ALA A 31 1.71 37.67 37.73
CA ALA A 31 2.18 36.50 37.01
C ALA A 31 1.59 36.55 35.59
N CYS A 32 2.32 37.19 34.66
CA CYS A 32 2.14 36.93 33.24
C CYS A 32 2.58 35.49 33.00
N THR A 33 1.66 34.54 33.11
CA THR A 33 1.85 33.24 32.48
C THR A 33 1.76 33.47 30.98
N THR A 34 2.90 33.71 30.35
CA THR A 34 3.06 33.39 28.94
C THR A 34 2.97 31.88 28.86
N THR A 35 1.75 31.38 28.69
CA THR A 35 1.56 30.06 28.09
C THR A 35 2.21 30.19 26.71
N ALA A 36 3.48 29.81 26.62
CA ALA A 36 4.09 29.48 25.36
C ALA A 36 3.23 28.34 24.81
N GLY A 37 2.22 28.71 24.02
CA GLY A 37 1.49 27.75 23.23
C GLY A 37 2.56 26.95 22.50
N ARG A 38 2.58 25.64 22.71
CA ARG A 38 3.38 24.76 21.86
C ARG A 38 3.13 25.23 20.43
N PRO A 39 4.15 25.46 19.61
CA PRO A 39 3.94 25.70 18.19
C PRO A 39 3.01 24.60 17.72
N VAL A 40 1.76 24.96 17.41
CA VAL A 40 0.85 24.04 16.73
C VAL A 40 1.45 23.99 15.35
N GLU A 41 2.26 22.96 15.12
CA GLU A 41 2.78 22.67 13.81
C GLU A 41 1.57 22.68 12.86
N PRO A 42 1.60 23.49 11.79
CA PRO A 42 0.49 23.52 10.86
C PRO A 42 0.19 22.08 10.44
N PRO A 43 -1.09 21.68 10.36
CA PRO A 43 -1.42 20.34 9.93
C PRO A 43 -0.69 20.06 8.62
N PRO A 44 -0.11 18.85 8.45
CA PRO A 44 0.52 18.48 7.18
C PRO A 44 -0.42 18.84 6.03
N PRO A 45 0.10 19.28 4.88
CA PRO A 45 -0.76 19.53 3.73
C PRO A 45 -1.62 18.29 3.51
N ALA A 46 -2.92 18.46 3.26
CA ALA A 46 -3.92 17.38 3.19
C ALA A 46 -3.60 16.26 2.17
N ASN A 47 -2.54 16.45 1.37
CA ASN A 47 -2.08 15.56 0.31
C ASN A 47 -0.71 14.92 0.60
N VAL A 48 -0.12 15.12 1.79
CA VAL A 48 1.12 14.44 2.20
C VAL A 48 0.75 13.22 3.01
N GLU A 49 0.74 12.07 2.34
CA GLU A 49 0.49 10.80 3.01
C GLU A 49 1.60 10.52 4.05
N PRO A 50 1.25 9.96 5.22
CA PRO A 50 2.19 9.81 6.34
C PRO A 50 3.45 9.03 5.95
N PRO A 51 4.58 9.24 6.66
CA PRO A 51 5.74 8.39 6.50
C PRO A 51 5.38 6.93 6.80
N LEU A 52 6.12 6.00 6.20
CA LEU A 52 5.99 4.58 6.53
C LEU A 52 6.37 4.34 7.99
N MET A 53 5.69 3.39 8.62
CA MET A 53 6.04 2.88 9.95
C MET A 53 7.36 2.09 9.88
N ASP A 54 7.95 1.76 11.03
CA ASP A 54 9.10 0.85 11.07
C ASP A 54 8.74 -0.55 10.54
N TYR A 55 9.76 -1.30 10.10
CA TYR A 55 9.55 -2.63 9.51
C TYR A 55 8.89 -3.63 10.47
N ALA A 56 9.20 -3.59 11.76
CA ALA A 56 8.60 -4.50 12.74
C ALA A 56 7.08 -4.29 12.85
N THR A 57 6.64 -3.04 12.74
CA THR A 57 5.22 -2.68 12.71
C THR A 57 4.58 -3.03 11.36
N MET A 58 5.23 -2.70 10.24
CA MET A 58 4.67 -2.97 8.90
C MET A 58 4.56 -4.46 8.57
N TYR A 59 5.51 -5.27 9.04
CA TYR A 59 5.62 -6.69 8.77
C TYR A 59 5.24 -7.57 9.96
N GLY A 60 4.67 -6.98 11.01
CA GLY A 60 4.15 -7.72 12.17
C GLY A 60 2.93 -8.59 11.84
N PRO A 61 2.42 -9.34 12.84
CA PRO A 61 1.15 -10.06 12.73
C PRO A 61 -0.02 -9.10 12.47
N VAL A 62 -0.98 -9.52 11.66
CA VAL A 62 -2.15 -8.70 11.28
C VAL A 62 -3.42 -9.55 11.33
N SER A 63 -4.44 -9.10 12.07
CA SER A 63 -5.78 -9.67 11.99
C SER A 63 -6.56 -8.99 10.86
N ASP A 64 -6.99 -9.76 9.86
CA ASP A 64 -7.70 -9.24 8.70
C ASP A 64 -8.83 -10.18 8.26
N ASN A 65 -10.07 -9.67 8.27
CA ASN A 65 -11.26 -10.41 7.84
C ASN A 65 -11.43 -11.79 8.50
N GLY A 66 -11.06 -11.90 9.78
CA GLY A 66 -11.13 -13.14 10.57
C GLY A 66 -9.93 -14.08 10.38
N PHE A 67 -8.93 -13.70 9.59
CA PHE A 67 -7.68 -14.43 9.45
C PHE A 67 -6.56 -13.75 10.24
N GLU A 68 -5.73 -14.55 10.91
CA GLU A 68 -4.55 -14.10 11.63
C GLU A 68 -3.31 -14.30 10.75
N LEU A 69 -2.88 -13.25 10.05
CA LEU A 69 -1.65 -13.28 9.26
C LEU A 69 -0.45 -13.30 10.21
N PRO A 70 0.49 -14.25 10.04
CA PRO A 70 1.71 -14.26 10.83
C PRO A 70 2.59 -13.07 10.44
N GLY A 71 3.41 -12.63 11.39
CA GLY A 71 4.49 -11.68 11.10
C GLY A 71 5.51 -12.28 10.13
N ILE A 72 6.06 -11.42 9.29
CA ILE A 72 7.09 -11.78 8.30
C ILE A 72 8.45 -11.55 8.95
N PRO A 73 9.38 -12.53 8.84
CA PRO A 73 10.76 -12.35 9.29
C PRO A 73 11.50 -11.45 8.30
N TYR A 74 11.19 -10.15 8.31
CA TYR A 74 11.62 -9.17 7.32
C TYR A 74 13.15 -9.02 7.27
N GLU A 75 13.86 -9.35 8.35
CA GLU A 75 15.33 -9.34 8.41
C GLU A 75 15.97 -10.41 7.53
N LYS A 76 15.18 -11.40 7.07
CA LYS A 76 15.61 -12.44 6.11
C LYS A 76 15.36 -12.03 4.66
N ILE A 77 14.74 -10.88 4.44
CA ILE A 77 14.44 -10.34 3.11
C ILE A 77 15.46 -9.24 2.86
N ASP A 78 16.03 -9.22 1.66
CA ASP A 78 16.90 -8.12 1.27
C ASP A 78 16.12 -6.81 1.36
N GLU A 79 16.72 -5.80 2.00
CA GLU A 79 16.11 -4.51 2.26
C GLU A 79 15.58 -3.85 0.97
N GLN A 80 16.21 -4.09 -0.18
CA GLN A 80 15.74 -3.55 -1.46
C GLN A 80 14.34 -4.04 -1.87
N PHE A 81 13.87 -5.15 -1.30
CA PHE A 81 12.56 -5.74 -1.55
C PHE A 81 11.54 -5.47 -0.44
N LEU A 82 11.95 -4.79 0.63
CA LEU A 82 11.03 -4.27 1.64
C LEU A 82 10.35 -3.00 1.12
N ARG A 83 9.16 -2.72 1.65
CA ARG A 83 8.35 -1.56 1.29
C ARG A 83 9.02 -0.28 1.73
N GLN A 84 9.20 0.65 0.79
CA GLN A 84 9.95 1.89 1.01
C GLN A 84 9.33 3.06 0.24
N ILE A 85 9.48 4.27 0.77
CA ILE A 85 9.27 5.48 -0.01
C ILE A 85 10.59 5.84 -0.69
N VAL A 86 10.56 6.00 -2.00
CA VAL A 86 11.73 6.34 -2.83
C VAL A 86 11.44 7.57 -3.70
N PRO A 87 12.46 8.28 -4.20
CA PRO A 87 12.27 9.20 -5.33
C PRO A 87 11.63 8.44 -6.49
N ASP A 88 10.61 9.02 -7.14
CA ASP A 88 9.89 8.37 -8.24
C ASP A 88 10.82 8.14 -9.44
N PRO A 89 11.14 6.88 -9.78
CA PRO A 89 11.97 6.58 -10.94
C PRO A 89 11.14 6.45 -12.23
N THR A 90 9.80 6.45 -12.15
CA THR A 90 8.90 6.05 -13.24
C THR A 90 8.52 7.19 -14.18
N GLY A 91 8.51 8.43 -13.67
CA GLY A 91 8.04 9.60 -14.41
C GLY A 91 6.55 9.59 -14.74
N GLN A 92 5.76 8.70 -14.12
CA GLN A 92 4.32 8.59 -14.35
C GLN A 92 3.52 9.56 -13.46
N ALA A 93 2.23 9.71 -13.75
CA ALA A 93 1.36 10.55 -12.93
C ALA A 93 1.10 9.90 -11.55
N PRO A 94 0.98 10.69 -10.46
CA PRO A 94 0.54 10.19 -9.17
C PRO A 94 -0.76 9.38 -9.24
N GLY A 95 -0.82 8.29 -8.49
CA GLY A 95 -1.91 7.32 -8.52
C GLY A 95 -1.74 6.20 -9.54
N THR A 96 -0.64 6.18 -10.31
CA THR A 96 -0.29 5.11 -11.25
C THR A 96 0.46 3.99 -10.54
N ILE A 97 0.21 2.74 -10.92
CA ILE A 97 1.02 1.58 -10.54
C ILE A 97 1.99 1.27 -11.69
N VAL A 98 3.26 1.06 -11.38
CA VAL A 98 4.26 0.61 -12.36
C VAL A 98 4.92 -0.65 -11.85
N VAL A 99 4.86 -1.74 -12.61
CA VAL A 99 5.57 -2.99 -12.32
C VAL A 99 6.84 -3.03 -13.15
N ASP A 100 7.98 -3.07 -12.48
CA ASP A 100 9.30 -3.30 -13.06
C ASP A 100 9.64 -4.80 -12.93
N THR A 101 9.53 -5.52 -14.04
CA THR A 101 9.72 -6.96 -14.05
C THR A 101 11.19 -7.37 -13.98
N ALA A 102 12.13 -6.53 -14.44
CA ALA A 102 13.55 -6.83 -14.31
C ALA A 102 14.11 -6.47 -12.93
N GLY A 103 13.61 -5.38 -12.33
CA GLY A 103 14.00 -4.96 -10.99
C GLY A 103 13.33 -5.75 -9.86
N HIS A 104 12.29 -6.53 -10.16
CA HIS A 104 11.41 -7.15 -9.16
C HIS A 104 10.80 -6.13 -8.20
N HIS A 105 10.37 -5.00 -8.75
CA HIS A 105 9.72 -3.93 -7.99
C HIS A 105 8.33 -3.60 -8.55
N LEU A 106 7.46 -3.14 -7.66
CA LEU A 106 6.23 -2.45 -8.00
C LEU A 106 6.28 -1.06 -7.36
N TYR A 107 5.90 -0.04 -8.11
CA TYR A 107 5.85 1.35 -7.67
C TYR A 107 4.40 1.82 -7.66
N PHE A 108 3.96 2.45 -6.58
CA PHE A 108 2.75 3.26 -6.55
C PHE A 108 3.16 4.73 -6.48
N VAL A 109 2.91 5.47 -7.57
CA VAL A 109 3.43 6.83 -7.74
C VAL A 109 2.66 7.81 -6.86
N ARG A 110 3.39 8.67 -6.16
CA ARG A 110 2.87 9.66 -5.22
C ARG A 110 3.14 11.08 -5.71
N PRO A 111 2.36 12.07 -5.23
CA PRO A 111 2.72 13.47 -5.40
C PRO A 111 4.11 13.78 -4.82
N GLY A 112 4.71 14.88 -5.27
CA GLY A 112 6.00 15.34 -4.75
C GLY A 112 7.23 14.59 -5.29
N GLY A 113 7.08 13.89 -6.43
CA GLY A 113 8.19 13.18 -7.07
C GLY A 113 8.67 11.96 -6.28
N GLN A 114 7.74 11.30 -5.57
CA GLN A 114 8.01 10.10 -4.77
C GLN A 114 7.16 8.94 -5.27
N ALA A 115 7.56 7.71 -4.91
CA ALA A 115 6.74 6.52 -5.07
C ALA A 115 6.87 5.62 -3.84
N ILE A 116 5.85 4.81 -3.56
CA ILE A 116 6.00 3.65 -2.69
C ILE A 116 6.52 2.50 -3.55
N ARG A 117 7.71 2.01 -3.23
CA ARG A 117 8.29 0.81 -3.84
C ARG A 117 7.98 -0.41 -2.98
N TYR A 118 7.52 -1.47 -3.61
CA TYR A 118 7.31 -2.80 -3.03
C TYR A 118 8.20 -3.80 -3.75
N GLY A 119 8.78 -4.76 -3.05
CA GLY A 119 9.38 -5.92 -3.68
C GLY A 119 8.31 -6.87 -4.22
N VAL A 120 8.56 -7.47 -5.38
CA VAL A 120 7.67 -8.47 -5.96
C VAL A 120 8.39 -9.77 -6.29
N GLY A 121 7.67 -10.88 -6.19
CA GLY A 121 8.05 -12.14 -6.80
C GLY A 121 7.31 -12.29 -8.12
N LEU A 122 8.01 -12.72 -9.16
CA LEU A 122 7.43 -12.86 -10.50
C LEU A 122 7.33 -14.34 -10.86
N GLY A 123 6.26 -14.72 -11.54
CA GLY A 123 6.25 -15.99 -12.28
C GLY A 123 6.54 -15.79 -13.76
N ARG A 124 6.50 -16.88 -14.52
CA ARG A 124 6.68 -16.89 -15.97
C ARG A 124 5.72 -15.90 -16.66
N ALA A 125 4.44 -15.96 -16.32
CA ALA A 125 3.44 -15.00 -16.80
C ALA A 125 3.81 -13.56 -16.45
N GLY A 126 4.48 -13.35 -15.31
CA GLY A 126 5.02 -12.06 -14.88
C GLY A 126 5.99 -11.41 -15.89
N PHE A 127 6.70 -12.21 -16.70
CA PHE A 127 7.64 -11.75 -17.73
C PHE A 127 7.06 -11.77 -19.16
N GLU A 128 5.97 -12.51 -19.37
CA GLU A 128 5.39 -12.74 -20.70
C GLU A 128 4.48 -11.59 -21.15
N TRP A 129 4.02 -10.74 -20.22
CA TRP A 129 3.16 -9.59 -20.51
C TRP A 129 3.78 -8.26 -20.05
N SER A 130 3.75 -7.27 -20.95
CA SER A 130 4.10 -5.87 -20.68
C SER A 130 3.12 -4.98 -21.43
N GLY A 131 2.73 -3.86 -20.85
CA GLY A 131 1.75 -2.97 -21.46
C GLY A 131 0.99 -2.13 -20.43
N ASP A 132 0.00 -1.41 -20.94
CA ASP A 132 -0.87 -0.57 -20.15
C ASP A 132 -2.13 -1.37 -19.76
N ALA A 133 -2.58 -1.22 -18.53
CA ALA A 133 -3.79 -1.84 -18.01
C ALA A 133 -4.45 -0.94 -16.97
N VAL A 134 -5.61 -1.37 -16.47
CA VAL A 134 -6.31 -0.75 -15.35
C VAL A 134 -6.70 -1.81 -14.32
N VAL A 135 -6.69 -1.42 -13.05
CA VAL A 135 -7.29 -2.23 -11.97
C VAL A 135 -8.81 -2.18 -12.13
N GLN A 136 -9.41 -3.18 -12.76
CA GLN A 136 -10.86 -3.17 -13.01
C GLN A 136 -11.65 -3.42 -11.72
N TRP A 137 -11.19 -4.40 -10.94
CA TRP A 137 -11.79 -4.79 -9.67
C TRP A 137 -10.75 -5.45 -8.76
N LYS A 138 -11.11 -5.59 -7.49
CA LYS A 138 -10.21 -6.10 -6.45
C LYS A 138 -10.98 -6.99 -5.48
N GLN A 139 -10.32 -8.00 -4.91
CA GLN A 139 -10.92 -8.91 -3.95
C GLN A 139 -10.07 -9.08 -2.69
N LYS A 140 -10.75 -9.15 -1.53
CA LYS A 140 -10.16 -9.60 -0.27
C LYS A 140 -10.28 -11.13 -0.17
N TRP A 141 -9.21 -11.79 0.27
CA TRP A 141 -9.12 -13.24 0.42
C TRP A 141 -9.68 -13.99 -0.80
N PRO A 142 -9.11 -13.75 -1.99
CA PRO A 142 -9.64 -14.28 -3.24
C PRO A 142 -9.65 -15.81 -3.24
N LYS A 143 -10.62 -16.34 -3.99
CA LYS A 143 -10.64 -17.76 -4.33
C LYS A 143 -9.55 -18.04 -5.35
N TRP A 144 -8.82 -19.13 -5.18
CA TRP A 144 -7.81 -19.57 -6.14
C TRP A 144 -8.29 -20.77 -6.94
N THR A 145 -8.14 -20.70 -8.25
CA THR A 145 -8.42 -21.81 -9.16
C THR A 145 -7.13 -22.09 -9.94
N PRO A 146 -6.50 -23.26 -9.75
CA PRO A 146 -5.32 -23.64 -10.52
C PRO A 146 -5.69 -23.81 -12.00
N PRO A 147 -4.84 -23.33 -12.93
CA PRO A 147 -5.00 -23.61 -14.36
C PRO A 147 -4.96 -25.11 -14.67
N ALA A 148 -5.61 -25.54 -15.75
CA ALA A 148 -5.66 -26.95 -16.14
C ALA A 148 -4.26 -27.54 -16.36
N GLU A 149 -3.34 -26.76 -16.91
CA GLU A 149 -1.94 -27.16 -17.15
C GLU A 149 -1.19 -27.37 -15.83
N MET A 150 -1.54 -26.62 -14.79
CA MET A 150 -0.99 -26.82 -13.45
C MET A 150 -1.50 -28.13 -12.85
N ILE A 151 -2.80 -28.42 -12.98
CA ILE A 151 -3.40 -29.67 -12.51
C ILE A 151 -2.80 -30.86 -13.26
N ALA A 152 -2.57 -30.75 -14.58
CA ALA A 152 -1.94 -31.80 -15.36
C ALA A 152 -0.52 -32.15 -14.87
N ARG A 153 0.23 -31.15 -14.39
CA ARG A 153 1.57 -31.36 -13.80
C ARG A 153 1.53 -31.79 -12.33
N GLN A 154 0.53 -31.33 -11.58
CA GLN A 154 0.32 -31.57 -10.15
C GLN A 154 -1.13 -32.03 -9.91
N PRO A 155 -1.44 -33.31 -10.17
CA PRO A 155 -2.81 -33.84 -10.10
C PRO A 155 -3.48 -33.69 -8.73
N GLU A 156 -2.70 -33.55 -7.66
CA GLU A 156 -3.19 -33.29 -6.30
C GLU A 156 -3.99 -31.98 -6.18
N TYR A 157 -3.83 -31.03 -7.12
CA TYR A 157 -4.62 -29.80 -7.18
C TYR A 157 -5.97 -29.96 -7.86
N ALA A 158 -6.28 -31.12 -8.46
CA ALA A 158 -7.58 -31.36 -9.11
C ALA A 158 -8.77 -31.12 -8.15
N LYS A 159 -8.61 -31.40 -6.85
CA LYS A 159 -9.61 -31.10 -5.81
C LYS A 159 -9.97 -29.61 -5.69
N TYR A 160 -9.13 -28.72 -6.22
CA TYR A 160 -9.35 -27.27 -6.26
C TYR A 160 -9.64 -26.77 -7.67
N SER A 161 -9.92 -27.64 -8.64
CA SER A 161 -10.28 -27.23 -10.00
C SER A 161 -11.51 -26.30 -10.00
N ALA A 162 -11.74 -25.63 -11.14
CA ALA A 162 -12.92 -24.81 -11.34
C ALA A 162 -14.22 -25.60 -11.09
N GLU A 163 -14.27 -26.84 -11.59
CA GLU A 163 -15.38 -27.79 -11.43
C GLU A 163 -15.61 -28.18 -9.98
N ASN A 164 -14.52 -28.31 -9.20
CA ASN A 164 -14.57 -28.61 -7.77
C ASN A 164 -14.70 -27.36 -6.89
N GLY A 165 -14.99 -26.20 -7.50
CA GLY A 165 -15.35 -24.98 -6.79
C GLY A 165 -14.19 -24.06 -6.45
N GLY A 166 -12.92 -24.45 -6.64
CA GLY A 166 -11.74 -23.65 -6.29
C GLY A 166 -11.28 -23.80 -4.84
N MET A 167 -10.04 -23.42 -4.56
CA MET A 167 -9.53 -23.28 -3.20
C MET A 167 -10.08 -21.98 -2.57
N PRO A 168 -10.77 -22.04 -1.42
CA PRO A 168 -11.26 -20.84 -0.74
C PRO A 168 -10.11 -19.95 -0.28
N GLY A 169 -10.41 -18.67 -0.04
CA GLY A 169 -9.47 -17.74 0.56
C GLY A 169 -9.01 -18.20 1.94
N GLY A 170 -7.73 -18.00 2.25
CA GLY A 170 -7.17 -18.33 3.56
C GLY A 170 -5.65 -18.26 3.60
N LEU A 171 -5.07 -18.53 4.75
CA LEU A 171 -3.62 -18.35 5.02
C LEU A 171 -2.71 -19.18 4.10
N THR A 172 -3.20 -20.32 3.59
CA THR A 172 -2.45 -21.21 2.69
C THR A 172 -2.80 -21.00 1.21
N ASN A 173 -3.71 -20.07 0.91
CA ASN A 173 -4.12 -19.80 -0.47
C ASN A 173 -2.98 -19.11 -1.25
N PRO A 174 -2.60 -19.61 -2.44
CA PRO A 174 -1.50 -19.04 -3.23
C PRO A 174 -1.69 -17.58 -3.68
N LEU A 175 -2.93 -17.09 -3.73
CA LEU A 175 -3.26 -15.69 -4.03
C LEU A 175 -3.19 -14.76 -2.80
N GLY A 176 -3.00 -15.33 -1.61
CA GLY A 176 -2.82 -14.58 -0.37
C GLY A 176 -4.04 -13.76 0.03
N ALA A 177 -3.79 -12.64 0.72
CA ALA A 177 -4.81 -11.84 1.38
C ALA A 177 -5.63 -10.95 0.43
N ARG A 178 -5.09 -10.60 -0.75
CA ARG A 178 -5.71 -9.66 -1.70
C ARG A 178 -5.32 -10.02 -3.13
N ALA A 179 -6.19 -9.70 -4.09
CA ALA A 179 -5.85 -9.68 -5.51
C ALA A 179 -6.47 -8.47 -6.21
N LEU A 180 -5.71 -7.85 -7.12
CA LEU A 180 -6.12 -6.81 -8.05
C LEU A 180 -6.12 -7.40 -9.45
N TYR A 181 -7.22 -7.19 -10.17
CA TYR A 181 -7.47 -7.82 -11.47
C TYR A 181 -7.27 -6.79 -12.57
N LEU A 182 -6.28 -7.04 -13.43
CA LEU A 182 -5.86 -6.11 -14.45
C LEU A 182 -6.61 -6.37 -15.76
N PHE A 183 -7.05 -5.28 -16.39
CA PHE A 183 -7.80 -5.31 -17.64
C PHE A 183 -7.18 -4.34 -18.63
N GLU A 184 -7.23 -4.69 -19.91
CA GLU A 184 -6.95 -3.79 -21.03
C GLU A 184 -8.28 -3.47 -21.71
N GLY A 185 -8.73 -2.22 -21.60
CA GLY A 185 -10.10 -1.87 -22.00
C GLY A 185 -11.16 -2.65 -21.22
N ASN A 186 -11.87 -3.55 -21.90
CA ASN A 186 -12.89 -4.44 -21.31
C ASN A 186 -12.44 -5.91 -21.24
N GLU A 187 -11.20 -6.20 -21.63
CA GLU A 187 -10.67 -7.57 -21.68
C GLU A 187 -9.82 -7.85 -20.45
N ASP A 188 -10.03 -9.03 -19.87
CA ASP A 188 -9.26 -9.50 -18.73
C ASP A 188 -7.89 -9.99 -19.22
N THR A 189 -6.80 -9.40 -18.74
CA THR A 189 -5.45 -9.81 -19.15
C THR A 189 -5.00 -11.13 -18.52
N LEU A 190 -5.81 -11.68 -17.61
CA LEU A 190 -5.46 -12.77 -16.69
C LEU A 190 -4.28 -12.43 -15.75
N TYR A 191 -3.74 -11.21 -15.86
CA TYR A 191 -2.65 -10.72 -15.02
C TYR A 191 -3.19 -10.17 -13.71
N ARG A 192 -2.51 -10.50 -12.61
CA ARG A 192 -2.93 -10.15 -11.25
C ARG A 192 -1.77 -9.59 -10.45
N LEU A 193 -2.07 -8.60 -9.62
CA LEU A 193 -1.23 -8.22 -8.49
C LEU A 193 -1.85 -8.86 -7.25
N HIS A 194 -1.14 -9.76 -6.59
CA HIS A 194 -1.73 -10.52 -5.49
C HIS A 194 -0.76 -10.79 -4.35
N GLY A 195 -1.29 -11.18 -3.19
CA GLY A 195 -0.49 -11.57 -2.03
C GLY A 195 0.10 -12.96 -2.18
N SER A 196 1.00 -13.31 -1.28
CA SER A 196 1.51 -14.67 -1.18
C SER A 196 1.89 -14.97 0.27
N PRO A 197 1.59 -16.19 0.77
CA PRO A 197 2.15 -16.65 2.03
C PRO A 197 3.67 -16.92 1.96
N GLU A 198 4.21 -17.08 0.75
CA GLU A 198 5.62 -17.38 0.50
C GLU A 198 6.46 -16.11 0.40
N TRP A 199 6.59 -15.36 1.49
CA TRP A 199 7.39 -14.11 1.53
C TRP A 199 8.85 -14.31 1.05
N PHE A 200 9.42 -15.50 1.21
CA PHE A 200 10.80 -15.83 0.79
C PHE A 200 10.98 -15.92 -0.74
N SER A 201 9.90 -15.75 -1.48
CA SER A 201 9.86 -15.82 -2.94
C SER A 201 9.89 -14.44 -3.62
N ILE A 202 9.88 -13.37 -2.83
CA ILE A 202 10.00 -11.99 -3.30
C ILE A 202 11.45 -11.75 -3.76
N GLY A 203 11.61 -10.98 -4.84
CA GLY A 203 12.90 -10.78 -5.52
C GLY A 203 13.34 -11.98 -6.37
N LYS A 204 12.43 -12.93 -6.64
CA LYS A 204 12.72 -14.15 -7.40
C LYS A 204 11.71 -14.42 -8.51
N SER A 205 12.17 -15.12 -9.53
CA SER A 205 11.39 -15.55 -10.71
C SER A 205 11.06 -17.04 -10.65
N VAL A 206 10.17 -17.45 -9.74
CA VAL A 206 10.05 -18.86 -9.30
C VAL A 206 8.68 -19.51 -9.51
N SER A 207 7.71 -18.85 -10.15
CA SER A 207 6.34 -19.40 -10.25
C SER A 207 5.77 -19.43 -11.67
N SER A 208 4.59 -20.02 -11.84
CA SER A 208 3.76 -19.87 -13.06
C SER A 208 2.82 -18.66 -12.99
N GLY A 209 2.80 -17.94 -11.86
CA GLY A 209 1.83 -16.87 -11.58
C GLY A 209 2.27 -15.48 -12.08
N CYS A 210 1.44 -14.48 -11.82
CA CYS A 210 1.64 -13.10 -12.25
C CYS A 210 2.62 -12.35 -11.32
N VAL A 211 2.14 -11.39 -10.51
CA VAL A 211 2.95 -10.58 -9.60
C VAL A 211 2.55 -10.85 -8.15
N ARG A 212 3.51 -11.31 -7.36
CA ARG A 212 3.32 -11.73 -5.97
C ARG A 212 3.95 -10.70 -5.05
N LEU A 213 3.18 -10.25 -4.07
CA LEU A 213 3.62 -9.37 -3.00
C LEU A 213 3.54 -10.11 -1.67
N ILE A 214 4.26 -9.62 -0.67
CA ILE A 214 4.04 -10.01 0.72
C ILE A 214 2.59 -9.68 1.10
N ASN A 215 1.93 -10.49 1.91
CA ASN A 215 0.53 -10.25 2.28
C ASN A 215 0.30 -8.87 2.91
N GLN A 216 1.19 -8.43 3.79
CA GLN A 216 1.16 -7.10 4.40
C GLN A 216 1.29 -5.97 3.36
N ASP A 217 2.06 -6.21 2.29
CA ASP A 217 2.28 -5.22 1.23
C ASP A 217 1.11 -5.16 0.24
N ILE A 218 0.50 -6.30 -0.11
CA ILE A 218 -0.70 -6.26 -0.96
C ILE A 218 -1.91 -5.69 -0.21
N ILE A 219 -2.00 -5.86 1.12
CA ILE A 219 -3.04 -5.23 1.94
C ILE A 219 -2.91 -3.71 1.85
N ASP A 220 -1.69 -3.20 2.06
CA ASP A 220 -1.37 -1.79 1.97
C ASP A 220 -1.67 -1.22 0.57
N LEU A 221 -1.19 -1.87 -0.48
CA LEU A 221 -1.46 -1.45 -1.86
C LEU A 221 -2.96 -1.49 -2.18
N TYR A 222 -3.68 -2.54 -1.75
CA TYR A 222 -5.11 -2.68 -1.97
C TYR A 222 -5.90 -1.52 -1.35
N ASP A 223 -5.54 -1.07 -0.16
CA ASP A 223 -6.27 -0.01 0.55
C ASP A 223 -5.98 1.38 -0.04
N ARG A 224 -4.82 1.58 -0.68
CA ARG A 224 -4.45 2.84 -1.35
C ARG A 224 -5.03 2.99 -2.76
N VAL A 225 -5.17 1.88 -3.48
CA VAL A 225 -5.46 1.89 -4.92
C VAL A 225 -6.98 1.89 -5.18
N PRO A 226 -7.58 2.93 -5.75
CA PRO A 226 -8.98 2.87 -6.18
C PRO A 226 -9.17 1.92 -7.37
N ASN A 227 -10.43 1.56 -7.66
CA ASN A 227 -10.73 0.92 -8.95
C ASN A 227 -10.42 1.91 -10.09
N LYS A 228 -10.13 1.38 -11.27
CA LYS A 228 -9.70 2.11 -12.47
C LYS A 228 -8.33 2.77 -12.35
N THR A 229 -7.54 2.45 -11.33
CA THR A 229 -6.13 2.87 -11.26
C THR A 229 -5.36 2.38 -12.47
N PRO A 230 -4.63 3.27 -13.18
CA PRO A 230 -3.73 2.89 -14.26
C PRO A 230 -2.60 2.00 -13.76
N VAL A 231 -2.26 1.00 -14.56
CA VAL A 231 -1.14 0.09 -14.33
C VAL A 231 -0.28 0.03 -15.58
N ILE A 232 1.03 0.12 -15.41
CA ILE A 232 2.01 -0.08 -16.49
C ILE A 232 2.91 -1.22 -16.08
N VAL A 233 3.08 -2.21 -16.95
CA VAL A 233 4.04 -3.31 -16.75
C VAL A 233 5.16 -3.17 -17.76
N THR A 234 6.40 -3.08 -17.27
CA THR A 234 7.60 -2.83 -18.06
C THR A 234 8.77 -3.69 -17.57
N SER A 235 9.73 -3.95 -18.44
CA SER A 235 10.98 -4.67 -18.14
C SER A 235 12.09 -3.79 -17.58
N GLY A 236 11.82 -2.52 -17.33
CA GLY A 236 12.78 -1.63 -16.68
C GLY A 236 12.24 -0.23 -16.52
N VAL A 237 12.38 0.32 -15.33
CA VAL A 237 12.08 1.73 -15.06
C VAL A 237 13.29 2.61 -15.39
N GLY A 238 13.08 3.70 -16.13
CA GLY A 238 14.14 4.65 -16.51
C GLY A 238 14.91 4.32 -17.80
N GLN A 239 14.63 3.20 -18.45
CA GLN A 239 14.93 3.07 -19.88
C GLN A 239 13.86 3.83 -20.65
N GLU A 240 14.25 4.55 -21.73
CA GLU A 240 13.27 5.17 -22.62
C GLU A 240 12.28 4.07 -23.00
N LEU A 241 11.01 4.27 -22.64
CA LEU A 241 9.92 3.44 -23.08
C LEU A 241 9.94 3.54 -24.59
N VAL A 242 10.70 2.68 -25.26
CA VAL A 242 10.64 2.56 -26.72
C VAL A 242 9.16 2.35 -26.97
N ALA A 243 8.57 3.30 -27.68
CA ALA A 243 7.22 3.16 -28.18
C ALA A 243 7.26 1.97 -29.12
N THR A 244 7.13 0.77 -28.57
CA THR A 244 6.74 -0.38 -29.34
C THR A 244 5.36 0.00 -29.84
N ALA A 245 5.30 0.40 -31.10
CA ALA A 245 4.10 0.84 -31.80
C ALA A 245 3.01 -0.25 -31.87
N ASP A 246 3.22 -1.37 -31.19
CA ASP A 246 2.35 -2.53 -31.07
C ASP A 246 2.47 -3.14 -29.65
N ARG A 247 2.19 -2.36 -28.59
CA ARG A 247 1.93 -2.96 -27.26
C ARG A 247 0.55 -3.63 -27.28
N LYS A 248 0.42 -4.71 -28.05
CA LYS A 248 -0.67 -5.67 -27.88
C LYS A 248 -0.26 -6.60 -26.74
N ALA A 249 -1.17 -6.81 -25.79
CA ALA A 249 -1.09 -7.97 -24.91
C ALA A 249 -0.79 -9.20 -25.77
N ILE A 250 0.33 -9.87 -25.53
CA ILE A 250 0.58 -11.20 -26.10
C ILE A 250 -0.37 -12.11 -25.33
N PRO A 251 -1.42 -12.67 -25.97
CA PRO A 251 -2.26 -13.66 -25.32
C PRO A 251 -1.35 -14.81 -24.89
N ILE A 252 -1.73 -15.51 -23.82
CA ILE A 252 -1.04 -16.69 -23.26
C ILE A 252 -0.65 -17.77 -24.31
N ASP A 253 -1.17 -17.66 -25.54
CA ASP A 253 -1.02 -18.60 -26.65
C ASP A 253 -0.03 -18.14 -27.75
N ALA A 254 0.51 -16.92 -27.71
CA ALA A 254 1.26 -16.33 -28.84
C ALA A 254 2.78 -16.58 -28.86
N GLY A 255 3.28 -17.48 -28.00
CA GLY A 255 4.64 -18.02 -28.10
C GLY A 255 5.74 -17.12 -27.51
N VAL A 256 6.85 -17.77 -27.18
CA VAL A 256 7.97 -17.19 -26.41
C VAL A 256 8.92 -16.40 -27.33
N PRO A 257 9.42 -15.21 -26.95
CA PRO A 257 10.38 -14.43 -27.75
C PRO A 257 11.69 -15.18 -28.07
N GLU A 258 12.30 -14.85 -29.22
CA GLU A 258 13.59 -15.39 -29.65
C GLU A 258 14.69 -15.17 -28.59
N GLY A 259 15.42 -16.24 -28.24
CA GLY A 259 16.44 -16.25 -27.19
C GLY A 259 16.05 -16.99 -25.91
N SER A 260 14.80 -17.43 -25.81
CA SER A 260 14.26 -18.18 -24.67
C SER A 260 14.39 -19.69 -24.88
N ILE A 261 14.83 -20.45 -23.86
CA ILE A 261 14.94 -21.92 -23.95
C ILE A 261 13.54 -22.54 -23.87
N LEU A 262 13.07 -23.08 -25.00
CA LEU A 262 11.83 -23.85 -25.12
C LEU A 262 11.97 -25.23 -24.44
N LEU A 263 11.17 -25.49 -23.40
CA LEU A 263 10.98 -26.83 -22.88
C LEU A 263 9.82 -27.51 -23.62
N GLY A 264 10.12 -28.04 -24.81
CA GLY A 264 9.27 -28.97 -25.56
C GLY A 264 8.12 -28.34 -26.38
N PRO A 265 7.63 -29.04 -27.42
CA PRO A 265 6.69 -28.48 -28.38
C PRO A 265 5.25 -28.42 -27.84
N ALA A 266 4.58 -27.27 -28.06
CA ALA A 266 3.13 -27.16 -27.96
C ALA A 266 2.48 -27.81 -29.19
N ARG A 267 1.51 -28.72 -28.98
CA ARG A 267 0.75 -29.37 -30.05
C ARG A 267 -0.34 -28.44 -30.57
N ALA A 268 -0.56 -28.47 -31.88
CA ALA A 268 -1.56 -27.67 -32.59
C ALA A 268 -2.99 -27.99 -32.16
N ILE A 269 -3.78 -26.96 -31.91
CA ILE A 269 -5.22 -27.00 -31.68
C ILE A 269 -5.95 -27.20 -33.02
N SER A 270 -6.24 -28.45 -33.35
CA SER A 270 -7.14 -28.78 -34.45
C SER A 270 -8.07 -29.93 -34.09
N GLU A 271 -8.87 -29.80 -33.03
CA GLU A 271 -10.13 -30.55 -32.90
C GLU A 271 -11.20 -29.67 -32.20
N PRO A 272 -12.47 -29.76 -32.64
CA PRO A 272 -13.53 -28.85 -32.21
C PRO A 272 -14.00 -29.16 -30.79
N ILE A 273 -14.32 -28.10 -30.07
CA ILE A 273 -14.79 -28.15 -28.67
C ILE A 273 -16.22 -28.73 -28.65
N PHE A 274 -16.33 -30.02 -28.38
CA PHE A 274 -17.46 -30.69 -27.72
C PHE A 274 -16.95 -31.86 -26.89
#